data_AF-A0A8J3QD57-F1
#
_entry.id   AF-A0A8J3QD57-F1
#
_cell.length_a   1.000
_cell.length_b   1.000
_cell.length_c   1.000
_cell.angle_alpha   90.00
_cell.angle_beta   90.00
_cell.angle_gamma   90.00
#
_symmetry.space_group_name_H-M   'P 1'
#
loop_
_entity.id
_entity.type
_entity.pdbx_description
1 polymer ?
#
loop_
_entity_poly.entity_id
_entity_poly.type
_entity_poly.pdbx_seq_one_letter_code
_entity_poly.pdbx_strand_id
1 'polypeptide(L)'
;MNRMRSALRGAAVGAAALGLAVLIPSAAQAASSYSVVNTDGSRAGEAWYNRPVAGTHADLPWIDLYDAKCDGHFVYVSITVSWSGHLDHTYGLKNDGGCGTTRGFNLNETGDSITYRACVSGGLWPDTCGPRRTESLR
;
A
#
# COMPACT_ATOMS: atom_id res chain seq x y z
N MET A 1 21.48 -68.75 -5.51
CA MET A 1 20.20 -69.18 -4.91
C MET A 1 19.73 -68.11 -3.93
N ASN A 2 18.42 -67.88 -3.80
CA ASN A 2 17.87 -66.82 -2.93
C ASN A 2 17.73 -67.27 -1.47
N ARG A 3 17.96 -66.33 -0.53
CA ARG A 3 17.18 -66.06 0.72
C ARG A 3 17.84 -64.85 1.42
N MET A 4 17.17 -63.71 1.53
CA MET A 4 16.09 -63.35 2.49
C MET A 4 16.61 -62.88 3.87
N ARG A 5 16.86 -61.56 3.93
CA ARG A 5 16.54 -60.56 4.97
C ARG A 5 16.29 -60.98 6.44
N SER A 6 16.70 -60.04 7.31
CA SER A 6 16.09 -59.61 8.60
C SER A 6 16.59 -60.20 9.92
N ALA A 7 17.22 -59.32 10.72
CA ALA A 7 17.02 -59.22 12.16
C ALA A 7 17.32 -57.77 12.63
N LEU A 8 16.38 -57.12 13.34
CA LEU A 8 16.60 -55.81 13.96
C LEU A 8 17.12 -55.99 15.39
N ARG A 9 18.27 -55.37 15.72
CA ARG A 9 18.65 -54.84 17.04
C ARG A 9 19.63 -53.66 16.84
N GLY A 10 19.55 -52.51 17.50
CA GLY A 10 18.49 -52.03 18.41
C GLY A 10 19.03 -51.33 19.66
N ALA A 11 19.57 -50.11 19.52
CA ALA A 11 19.84 -49.17 20.61
C ALA A 11 20.04 -47.76 20.03
N ALA A 12 19.59 -46.71 20.74
CA ALA A 12 19.71 -45.32 20.30
C ALA A 12 20.48 -44.47 21.32
N VAL A 13 21.41 -43.65 20.84
CA VAL A 13 22.06 -42.54 21.57
C VAL A 13 22.37 -41.44 20.55
N GLY A 14 22.13 -40.17 20.89
CA GLY A 14 22.56 -39.02 20.08
C GLY A 14 21.44 -38.05 19.69
N ALA A 15 21.18 -37.09 20.59
CA ALA A 15 20.63 -35.79 20.20
C ALA A 15 21.70 -35.01 19.36
N ALA A 16 21.37 -33.97 18.59
CA ALA A 16 20.17 -33.16 18.67
C ALA A 16 19.61 -32.74 17.31
N ALA A 17 18.29 -32.55 17.27
CA ALA A 17 17.66 -31.73 16.24
C ALA A 17 17.92 -30.25 16.54
N LEU A 18 18.85 -29.63 15.79
CA LEU A 18 18.87 -28.19 15.57
C LEU A 18 18.44 -27.95 14.12
N GLY A 19 17.13 -28.00 13.91
CA GLY A 19 16.54 -27.54 12.65
C GLY A 19 16.81 -26.05 12.52
N LEU A 20 17.71 -25.67 11.60
CA LEU A 20 17.94 -24.27 11.25
C LEU A 20 16.74 -23.79 10.43
N ALA A 21 15.62 -23.57 11.13
CA ALA A 21 14.52 -22.77 10.62
C ALA A 21 15.07 -21.37 10.40
N VAL A 22 15.49 -21.10 9.16
CA VAL A 22 15.82 -19.75 8.72
C VAL A 22 14.54 -18.94 8.90
N LEU A 23 14.52 -18.14 9.96
CA LEU A 23 13.56 -17.06 10.13
C LEU A 23 13.85 -16.06 9.01
N ILE A 24 13.29 -16.35 7.83
CA ILE A 24 13.12 -15.37 6.77
C ILE A 24 12.39 -14.21 7.47
N PRO A 25 12.98 -13.02 7.59
CA PRO A 25 12.21 -11.86 7.98
C PRO A 25 11.20 -11.68 6.86
N SER A 26 9.95 -12.07 7.12
CA SER A 26 8.85 -11.78 6.22
C SER A 26 8.74 -10.27 6.17
N ALA A 27 9.42 -9.65 5.19
CA ALA A 27 9.26 -8.25 4.86
C ALA A 27 7.77 -8.04 4.73
N ALA A 28 7.20 -7.33 5.71
CA ALA A 28 5.76 -7.26 5.88
C ALA A 28 5.23 -6.67 4.59
N GLN A 29 4.49 -7.49 3.82
CA GLN A 29 3.84 -7.01 2.61
C GLN A 29 2.76 -6.05 3.07
N ALA A 30 3.15 -4.77 3.18
CA ALA A 30 2.23 -3.69 3.48
C ALA A 30 1.11 -3.80 2.46
N ALA A 31 -0.11 -4.01 2.96
CA ALA A 31 -1.29 -4.14 2.12
C ALA A 31 -1.62 -2.75 1.55
N SER A 32 -0.89 -2.34 0.52
CA SER A 32 -1.10 -1.10 -0.20
C SER A 32 -2.38 -1.26 -1.03
N SER A 33 -3.51 -0.84 -0.48
CA SER A 33 -4.67 -0.55 -1.32
C SER A 33 -4.30 0.57 -2.30
N TYR A 34 -5.06 0.63 -3.39
CA TYR A 34 -4.84 1.63 -4.43
C TYR A 34 -6.13 2.05 -5.10
N SER A 35 -6.24 3.34 -5.39
CA SER A 35 -7.34 3.97 -6.12
C SER A 35 -6.85 4.40 -7.49
N VAL A 36 -7.48 3.89 -8.56
CA VAL A 36 -7.18 4.28 -9.94
C VAL A 36 -8.30 5.17 -10.48
N VAL A 37 -7.93 6.33 -11.01
CA VAL A 37 -8.82 7.14 -11.85
C VAL A 37 -8.52 6.85 -13.31
N ASN A 38 -9.58 6.71 -14.11
CA ASN A 38 -9.50 6.54 -15.56
C ASN A 38 -10.26 7.67 -16.26
N THR A 39 -9.72 8.20 -17.35
CA THR A 39 -10.37 9.19 -18.23
C THR A 39 -10.35 8.65 -19.66
N ASP A 40 -11.47 8.77 -20.36
CA ASP A 40 -11.64 8.30 -21.75
C ASP A 40 -11.24 6.83 -21.99
N GLY A 41 -11.46 5.99 -20.97
CA GLY A 41 -11.09 4.57 -20.98
C GLY A 41 -9.61 4.27 -20.69
N SER A 42 -8.78 5.30 -20.54
CA SER A 42 -7.35 5.19 -20.23
C SER A 42 -7.07 5.41 -18.74
N ARG A 43 -6.01 4.79 -18.20
CA ARG A 43 -5.56 4.99 -16.81
C ARG A 43 -4.90 6.35 -16.68
N ALA A 44 -5.47 7.21 -15.85
CA ALA A 44 -5.10 8.61 -15.72
C ALA A 44 -4.32 8.92 -14.44
N GLY A 45 -4.54 8.18 -13.35
CA GLY A 45 -3.74 8.31 -12.12
C GLY A 45 -3.93 7.15 -11.13
N GLU A 46 -2.91 6.93 -10.29
CA GLU A 46 -2.90 5.98 -9.16
C GLU A 46 -2.61 6.75 -7.88
N ALA A 47 -3.42 6.54 -6.84
CA ALA A 47 -3.03 6.80 -5.46
C ALA A 47 -2.89 5.47 -4.73
N TRP A 48 -1.77 5.23 -4.06
CA TRP A 48 -1.51 4.07 -3.20
C TRP A 48 -1.33 4.53 -1.74
N TYR A 49 -1.89 3.81 -0.77
CA TYR A 49 -1.60 4.05 0.65
C TYR A 49 -0.47 3.17 1.17
N ASN A 50 0.45 3.78 1.93
CA ASN A 50 1.57 3.11 2.57
C ASN A 50 1.54 3.30 4.09
N ARG A 51 1.76 2.20 4.82
CA ARG A 51 1.91 2.20 6.28
C ARG A 51 3.28 2.75 6.68
N PRO A 52 3.45 3.29 7.90
CA PRO A 52 4.73 3.85 8.35
C PRO A 52 5.86 2.82 8.28
N VAL A 53 7.04 3.23 7.77
CA VAL A 53 8.24 2.40 7.69
C VAL A 53 9.45 3.21 8.19
N ALA A 54 10.08 2.71 9.24
CA ALA A 54 11.18 3.39 9.93
C ALA A 54 12.35 3.72 8.98
N GLY A 55 12.82 4.96 9.04
CA GLY A 55 13.87 5.51 8.17
C GLY A 55 13.37 6.02 6.81
N THR A 56 12.06 6.03 6.57
CA THR A 56 11.43 6.54 5.33
C THR A 56 10.23 7.42 5.66
N HIS A 57 9.90 8.38 4.78
CA HIS A 57 8.70 9.24 4.92
C HIS A 57 8.49 9.87 6.32
N ALA A 58 9.60 10.25 6.97
CA ALA A 58 9.64 10.81 8.34
C ALA A 58 8.92 9.93 9.39
N ASP A 59 8.93 8.61 9.20
CA ASP A 59 8.29 7.59 10.05
C ASP A 59 6.75 7.76 10.17
N LEU A 60 6.14 8.47 9.22
CA LEU A 60 4.70 8.69 9.09
C LEU A 60 4.07 7.77 8.04
N PRO A 61 2.74 7.55 8.06
CA PRO A 61 2.06 6.96 6.91
C PRO A 61 2.09 7.95 5.73
N TRP A 62 2.07 7.44 4.49
CA TRP A 62 2.10 8.31 3.30
C TRP A 62 1.22 7.77 2.18
N ILE A 63 0.91 8.64 1.22
CA ILE A 63 0.29 8.26 -0.05
C ILE A 63 1.24 8.60 -1.19
N ASP A 64 1.48 7.63 -2.08
CA ASP A 64 2.15 7.84 -3.35
C ASP A 64 1.13 8.10 -4.46
N LEU A 65 1.35 9.15 -5.26
CA LEU A 65 0.46 9.60 -6.31
C LEU A 65 1.18 9.68 -7.66
N TYR A 66 0.77 8.84 -8.61
CA TYR A 66 1.27 8.84 -9.99
C TYR A 66 0.33 9.63 -10.90
N ASP A 67 0.88 10.57 -11.68
CA ASP A 67 0.15 11.21 -12.79
C ASP A 67 0.49 10.44 -14.08
N ALA A 68 -0.47 9.68 -14.61
CA ALA A 68 -0.22 8.74 -15.71
C ALA A 68 -0.35 9.36 -17.11
N LYS A 69 -0.80 10.61 -17.19
CA LYS A 69 -1.37 11.24 -18.38
C LYS A 69 -0.60 12.52 -18.73
N CYS A 70 -0.55 12.81 -20.03
CA CYS A 70 0.26 13.89 -20.60
C CYS A 70 -0.59 15.08 -21.09
N ASP A 71 -1.89 15.11 -20.77
CA ASP A 71 -2.73 16.29 -20.96
C ASP A 71 -2.47 17.37 -19.89
N GLY A 72 -3.03 18.56 -20.10
CA GLY A 72 -2.80 19.73 -19.23
C GLY A 72 -3.58 19.73 -17.92
N HIS A 73 -4.41 18.72 -17.63
CA HIS A 73 -5.09 18.59 -16.34
C HIS A 73 -4.13 18.00 -15.30
N PHE A 74 -4.43 18.14 -14.01
CA PHE A 74 -3.60 17.57 -12.94
C PHE A 74 -4.28 16.39 -12.26
N VAL A 75 -3.47 15.39 -11.87
CA VAL A 75 -3.89 14.37 -10.90
C VAL A 75 -3.70 14.90 -9.48
N TYR A 76 -4.71 14.65 -8.65
CA TYR A 76 -4.65 14.86 -7.21
C TYR A 76 -5.24 13.66 -6.47
N VAL A 77 -4.82 13.42 -5.23
CA VAL A 77 -5.52 12.52 -4.31
C VAL A 77 -6.44 13.35 -3.41
N SER A 78 -7.71 12.97 -3.33
CA SER A 78 -8.66 13.46 -2.33
C SER A 78 -8.58 12.53 -1.12
N ILE A 79 -8.37 13.09 0.07
CA ILE A 79 -8.17 12.36 1.33
C ILE A 79 -9.16 12.90 2.35
N THR A 80 -9.95 11.99 2.93
CA THR A 80 -10.79 12.23 4.11
C THR A 80 -10.16 11.51 5.30
N VAL A 81 -9.95 12.21 6.42
CA VAL A 81 -9.51 11.62 7.69
C VAL A 81 -10.71 11.60 8.64
N SER A 82 -10.90 10.48 9.33
CA SER A 82 -12.05 10.22 10.20
C SER A 82 -11.62 9.89 11.63
N TRP A 83 -12.37 10.41 12.60
CA TRP A 83 -12.15 10.25 14.04
C TRP A 83 -13.45 9.89 14.76
N SER A 84 -13.39 8.93 15.68
CA SER A 84 -14.53 8.52 16.51
C SER A 84 -15.06 9.69 17.35
N GLY A 85 -16.24 10.20 16.99
CA GLY A 85 -16.93 11.27 17.73
C GLY A 85 -16.59 12.71 17.30
N HIS A 86 -15.84 12.90 16.21
CA HIS A 86 -15.58 14.22 15.61
C HIS A 86 -16.12 14.30 14.18
N LEU A 87 -16.00 15.46 13.54
CA LEU A 87 -16.31 15.63 12.12
C LEU A 87 -15.14 15.16 11.25
N ASP A 88 -15.45 14.56 10.10
CA ASP A 88 -14.46 14.20 9.09
C ASP A 88 -13.78 15.46 8.50
N HIS A 89 -12.46 15.42 8.35
CA HIS A 89 -11.69 16.45 7.64
C HIS A 89 -11.37 15.95 6.23
N THR A 90 -11.54 16.77 5.19
CA THR A 90 -11.22 16.38 3.80
C THR A 90 -10.35 17.42 3.12
N TYR A 91 -9.21 16.97 2.59
CA TYR A 91 -8.25 17.78 1.84
C TYR A 91 -7.83 17.10 0.53
N GLY A 92 -6.98 17.78 -0.25
CA GLY A 92 -6.47 17.26 -1.52
C GLY A 92 -4.98 17.56 -1.69
N LEU A 93 -4.24 16.60 -2.24
CA LEU A 93 -2.79 16.72 -2.51
C LEU A 93 -2.52 16.45 -3.98
N LYS A 94 -1.83 17.38 -4.66
CA LYS A 94 -1.63 17.40 -6.12
C LYS A 94 -0.22 16.94 -6.49
N ASN A 95 -0.10 16.06 -7.50
CA ASN A 95 1.20 15.83 -8.12
C ASN A 95 1.52 17.00 -9.08
N ASP A 96 2.65 17.67 -8.83
CA ASP A 96 3.14 18.79 -9.64
C ASP A 96 4.25 18.37 -10.63
N GLY A 97 4.73 17.11 -10.56
CA GLY A 97 5.83 16.61 -11.41
C GLY A 97 5.44 16.37 -12.86
N GLY A 98 4.14 16.25 -13.16
CA GLY A 98 3.62 16.01 -14.50
C GLY A 98 3.65 14.53 -14.93
N CYS A 99 3.42 14.30 -16.22
CA CYS A 99 3.22 12.98 -16.82
C CYS A 99 4.35 11.99 -16.51
N GLY A 100 4.00 10.79 -16.05
CA GLY A 100 4.93 9.71 -15.78
C GLY A 100 5.69 9.85 -14.44
N THR A 101 5.33 10.81 -13.59
CA THR A 101 5.96 11.01 -12.27
C THR A 101 5.09 10.47 -11.13
N THR A 102 5.75 9.98 -10.08
CA THR A 102 5.13 9.67 -8.78
C THR A 102 5.61 10.66 -7.72
N ARG A 103 4.71 11.12 -6.86
CA ARG A 103 5.02 11.97 -5.70
C ARG A 103 4.41 11.39 -4.44
N GLY A 104 5.25 11.13 -3.44
CA GLY A 104 4.84 10.71 -2.10
C GLY A 104 4.52 11.91 -1.19
N PHE A 105 3.48 11.78 -0.38
CA PHE A 105 3.06 12.78 0.61
C PHE A 105 2.82 12.14 1.97
N ASN A 106 3.54 12.60 2.99
CA ASN A 106 3.34 12.16 4.37
C ASN A 106 1.99 12.67 4.89
N LEU A 107 1.21 11.79 5.51
CA LEU A 107 -0.05 12.12 6.15
C LEU A 107 0.23 12.61 7.57
N ASN A 108 0.38 13.92 7.72
CA ASN A 108 0.67 14.56 9.01
C ASN A 108 -0.54 14.59 9.97
N GLU A 109 -1.72 14.20 9.50
CA GLU A 109 -2.96 14.11 10.30
C GLU A 109 -3.20 12.67 10.77
N THR A 110 -3.18 12.45 12.08
CA THR A 110 -3.47 11.16 12.71
C THR A 110 -4.95 11.04 13.05
N GLY A 111 -5.65 10.07 12.49
CA GLY A 111 -7.03 9.70 12.83
C GLY A 111 -7.21 8.21 13.08
N ASP A 112 -8.46 7.74 13.06
CA ASP A 112 -8.78 6.31 13.21
C ASP A 112 -8.69 5.58 11.88
N SER A 113 -9.16 6.23 10.81
CA SER A 113 -9.04 5.75 9.44
C SER A 113 -8.87 6.92 8.48
N ILE A 114 -8.36 6.61 7.29
CA ILE A 114 -8.45 7.48 6.12
C ILE A 114 -9.37 6.86 5.09
N THR A 115 -10.04 7.70 4.30
CA THR A 115 -10.70 7.33 3.06
C THR A 115 -10.15 8.20 1.93
N TYR A 116 -9.49 7.61 0.94
CA TYR A 116 -8.82 8.34 -0.13
C TYR A 116 -9.23 7.86 -1.54
N ARG A 117 -9.01 8.70 -2.56
CA ARG A 117 -9.17 8.35 -3.98
C ARG A 117 -8.32 9.23 -4.88
N ALA A 118 -7.82 8.68 -5.98
CA ALA A 118 -7.23 9.48 -7.05
C ALA A 118 -8.33 10.22 -7.84
N CYS A 119 -8.03 11.42 -8.31
CA CYS A 119 -8.90 12.27 -9.13
C CYS A 119 -8.08 13.00 -10.20
N VAL A 120 -8.71 13.31 -11.33
CA VAL A 120 -8.23 14.22 -12.37
C VAL A 120 -9.10 15.46 -12.33
N SER A 121 -8.50 16.65 -12.27
CA SER A 121 -9.32 17.87 -12.25
C SER A 121 -9.94 18.16 -13.61
N GLY A 122 -11.26 18.38 -13.66
CA GLY A 122 -11.98 18.72 -14.88
C GLY A 122 -11.78 20.17 -15.35
N GLY A 123 -11.16 21.02 -14.53
CA GLY A 123 -10.88 22.42 -14.82
C GLY A 123 -12.14 23.29 -14.85
N LEU A 124 -12.85 23.29 -15.99
CA LEU A 124 -14.19 23.88 -16.14
C LEU A 124 -15.32 22.84 -15.99
N TRP A 125 -14.98 21.55 -16.01
CA TRP A 125 -15.88 20.42 -15.84
C TRP A 125 -15.75 19.81 -14.44
N PRO A 126 -16.73 19.00 -13.98
CA PRO A 126 -16.60 18.23 -12.74
C PRO A 126 -15.37 17.30 -12.77
N ASP A 127 -14.69 17.18 -11.64
CA ASP A 127 -13.52 16.30 -11.50
C ASP A 127 -13.91 14.82 -11.66
N THR A 128 -13.12 14.10 -12.45
CA THR A 128 -13.26 12.65 -12.60
C THR A 128 -12.47 11.97 -11.47
N CYS A 129 -13.08 11.04 -10.74
CA CYS A 129 -12.44 10.39 -9.59
C CYS A 129 -12.59 8.87 -9.63
N GLY A 130 -11.55 8.19 -9.15
CA GLY A 130 -11.53 6.75 -8.92
C GLY A 130 -12.39 6.30 -7.72
N PRO A 131 -12.47 4.99 -7.48
CA PRO A 131 -13.17 4.44 -6.32
C PRO A 131 -12.48 4.85 -5.02
N ARG A 132 -13.27 5.06 -3.96
CA ARG A 132 -12.74 5.28 -2.61
C ARG A 132 -12.09 4.00 -2.07
N ARG A 133 -10.98 4.17 -1.36
CA ARG A 133 -10.33 3.15 -0.53
C ARG A 133 -10.31 3.66 0.91
N THR A 134 -10.52 2.78 1.88
CA THR A 134 -10.55 3.12 3.30
C THR A 134 -9.59 2.22 4.06
N GLU A 135 -8.74 2.83 4.89
CA GLU A 135 -7.64 2.17 5.59
C GLU A 135 -7.62 2.55 7.07
N SER A 136 -7.37 1.56 7.93
CA SER A 136 -7.11 1.81 9.36
C SER A 136 -5.74 2.42 9.55
N LEU A 137 -5.68 3.54 10.27
CA LEU A 137 -4.45 4.14 10.79
C LEU A 137 -4.02 3.51 12.14
N ARG A 138 -4.96 2.83 12.81
CA ARG A 138 -4.70 1.94 13.95
C ARG A 138 -4.32 0.53 13.47
#